data_AF-A0A2N6CP74-F1
#
_entry.id   AF-A0A2N6CP74-F1
#
_cell.length_a   1.000
_cell.length_b   1.000
_cell.length_c   1.000
_cell.angle_alpha   90.00
_cell.angle_beta   90.00
_cell.angle_gamma   90.00
#
_symmetry.space_group_name_H-M   'P 1'
#
loop_
_entity.id
_entity.type
_entity.pdbx_description
1 polymer ?
#
loop_
_entity_poly.entity_id
_entity_poly.type
_entity_poly.pdbx_seq_one_letter_code
_entity_poly.pdbx_strand_id
1 'polypeptide(L)'
;MATLFAAPITDVGEMQEIILSRLFDQYAEQNGIKATEEEIATFIDNMKRGVKEKGLAAEAELTPAEAAQVDAMRRDMGRSMIRQWKINKALYREYGGRVIYQQFGPEPLDAYREYLEAQQREGTFVIHEMAFEDEFWSDFSDDSKHSFFERGTEASAFEVPTWES
;
A
#
# COMPACT_ATOMS: atom_id res chain seq x y z
N MET A 1 -20.93 -12.90 10.98
CA MET A 1 -21.13 -12.56 9.55
C MET A 1 -21.05 -11.06 9.26
N ALA A 2 -19.90 -10.57 8.79
CA ALA A 2 -19.79 -9.24 8.17
C ALA A 2 -20.32 -9.29 6.74
N THR A 3 -21.26 -8.42 6.40
CA THR A 3 -21.92 -8.44 5.08
C THR A 3 -21.46 -7.26 4.25
N LEU A 4 -20.55 -7.47 3.30
CA LEU A 4 -20.38 -6.58 2.16
C LEU A 4 -20.12 -7.41 0.89
N PHE A 5 -21.18 -7.56 0.07
CA PHE A 5 -21.26 -8.17 -1.26
C PHE A 5 -21.03 -9.70 -1.40
N ALA A 6 -22.15 -10.42 -1.49
CA ALA A 6 -22.41 -11.65 -2.27
C ALA A 6 -21.55 -12.93 -2.14
N ALA A 7 -20.60 -13.03 -1.21
CA ALA A 7 -20.06 -14.32 -0.76
C ALA A 7 -19.72 -14.24 0.74
N PRO A 8 -19.91 -15.33 1.52
CA PRO A 8 -19.37 -15.38 2.87
C PRO A 8 -17.85 -15.33 2.78
N ILE A 9 -17.23 -14.30 3.34
CA ILE A 9 -15.78 -14.24 3.50
C ILE A 9 -15.42 -15.34 4.51
N THR A 10 -14.62 -16.31 4.07
CA THR A 10 -14.18 -17.45 4.90
C THR A 10 -12.69 -17.41 5.19
N ASP A 11 -11.99 -16.42 4.64
CA ASP A 11 -10.56 -16.23 4.75
C ASP A 11 -10.27 -14.84 5.35
N VAL A 12 -9.45 -14.80 6.39
CA VAL A 12 -9.12 -13.55 7.08
C VAL A 12 -8.28 -12.63 6.20
N GLY A 13 -7.40 -13.20 5.36
CA GLY A 13 -6.60 -12.43 4.41
C GLY A 13 -7.48 -11.69 3.40
N GLU A 14 -8.45 -12.38 2.80
CA GLU A 14 -9.44 -11.77 1.91
C GLU A 14 -10.25 -10.68 2.61
N MET A 15 -10.69 -10.91 3.86
CA MET A 15 -11.40 -9.91 4.65
C MET A 15 -10.53 -8.65 4.85
N GLN A 16 -9.28 -8.84 5.26
CA GLN A 16 -8.34 -7.76 5.53
C GLN A 16 -8.05 -6.97 4.27
N GLU A 17 -7.78 -7.62 3.14
CA GLU A 17 -7.56 -6.95 1.85
C GLU A 17 -8.77 -6.08 1.47
N ILE A 18 -9.98 -6.61 1.60
CA ILE A 18 -11.21 -5.87 1.28
C ILE A 18 -11.38 -4.64 2.19
N ILE A 19 -11.17 -4.79 3.50
CA ILE A 19 -11.29 -3.68 4.46
C ILE A 19 -10.24 -2.60 4.15
N LEU A 20 -8.96 -3.00 4.05
CA LEU A 20 -7.85 -2.07 3.81
C LEU A 20 -8.00 -1.35 2.48
N SER A 21 -8.29 -2.07 1.40
CA SER A 21 -8.47 -1.46 0.07
C SER A 21 -9.56 -0.41 0.10
N ARG A 22 -10.73 -0.71 0.67
CA ARG A 22 -11.86 0.24 0.68
C ARG A 22 -11.59 1.46 1.55
N LEU A 23 -11.03 1.28 2.74
CA LEU A 23 -10.75 2.38 3.64
C LEU A 23 -9.65 3.29 3.08
N PHE A 24 -8.58 2.71 2.53
CA PHE A 24 -7.53 3.51 1.90
C PHE A 24 -7.99 4.16 0.60
N ASP A 25 -8.92 3.54 -0.13
CA ASP A 25 -9.57 4.19 -1.27
C ASP A 25 -10.35 5.42 -0.86
N GLN A 26 -11.20 5.28 0.14
CA GLN A 26 -11.97 6.37 0.72
C GLN A 26 -11.05 7.47 1.28
N TYR A 27 -10.02 7.12 2.03
CA TYR A 27 -9.06 8.07 2.59
C TYR A 27 -8.34 8.86 1.48
N ALA A 28 -7.92 8.18 0.42
CA ALA A 28 -7.27 8.82 -0.71
C ALA A 28 -8.20 9.80 -1.44
N GLU A 29 -9.46 9.44 -1.65
CA GLU A 29 -10.46 10.33 -2.26
C GLU A 29 -10.69 11.58 -1.41
N GLN A 30 -10.89 11.40 -0.10
CA GLN A 30 -11.11 12.50 0.85
C GLN A 30 -9.94 13.47 0.94
N ASN A 31 -8.71 12.97 0.79
CA ASN A 31 -7.48 13.77 0.88
C ASN A 31 -6.92 14.18 -0.50
N GLY A 32 -7.63 13.90 -1.59
CA GLY A 32 -7.18 14.24 -2.95
C GLY A 32 -5.89 13.53 -3.38
N ILE A 33 -5.60 12.36 -2.80
CA ILE A 33 -4.39 11.60 -3.03
C ILE A 33 -4.50 10.81 -4.34
N LYS A 34 -3.63 11.15 -5.29
CA LYS A 34 -3.49 10.45 -6.56
C LYS A 34 -2.05 10.50 -7.06
N ALA A 35 -1.67 9.50 -7.85
CA ALA A 35 -0.44 9.53 -8.63
C ALA A 35 -0.62 10.50 -9.82
N THR A 36 0.35 11.37 -10.06
CA THR A 36 0.37 12.23 -11.24
C THR A 36 0.99 11.50 -12.43
N GLU A 37 0.70 11.97 -13.63
CA GLU A 37 1.29 11.41 -14.85
C GLU A 37 2.82 11.60 -14.89
N GLU A 38 3.33 12.67 -14.28
CA GLU A 38 4.77 12.94 -14.15
C GLU A 38 5.47 11.95 -13.19
N GLU A 39 4.84 11.65 -12.05
CA GLU A 39 5.36 10.64 -11.11
C GLU A 39 5.35 9.25 -11.75
N ILE A 40 4.28 8.89 -12.46
CA ILE A 40 4.18 7.61 -13.17
C ILE A 40 5.25 7.51 -14.25
N ALA A 41 5.49 8.57 -15.03
CA ALA A 41 6.57 8.60 -16.01
C ALA A 41 7.94 8.40 -15.35
N THR A 42 8.21 9.10 -14.25
CA THR A 42 9.47 8.98 -13.49
C THR A 42 9.69 7.57 -12.96
N PHE A 43 8.65 6.94 -12.40
CA PHE A 43 8.68 5.55 -11.93
C PHE A 43 9.04 4.58 -13.06
N ILE A 44 8.41 4.74 -14.23
CA ILE A 44 8.65 3.88 -15.39
C ILE A 44 10.08 4.04 -15.90
N ASP A 45 10.58 5.27 -15.99
CA ASP A 45 11.94 5.54 -16.45
C ASP A 45 13.00 4.95 -15.51
N ASN A 46 12.81 5.08 -14.20
CA ASN A 46 13.69 4.47 -13.20
C ASN A 46 13.65 2.94 -13.26
N MET A 47 12.47 2.35 -13.46
CA MET A 47 12.33 0.91 -13.63
C MET A 47 13.03 0.41 -14.91
N LYS A 48 12.82 1.06 -16.05
CA LYS A 48 13.46 0.72 -17.32
C LYS A 48 14.99 0.82 -17.20
N ARG A 49 15.49 1.83 -16.49
CA ARG A 49 16.91 1.97 -16.19
C ARG A 49 17.44 0.80 -15.36
N GLY A 50 16.75 0.44 -14.27
CA GLY A 50 17.15 -0.68 -13.41
C GLY A 50 17.15 -2.04 -14.13
N VAL A 51 16.17 -2.29 -15.00
CA VAL A 51 16.12 -3.49 -15.86
C VAL A 51 17.32 -3.53 -16.81
N LYS A 52 17.63 -2.40 -17.44
CA LYS A 52 18.78 -2.27 -18.35
C LYS A 52 20.12 -2.50 -17.65
N GLU A 53 20.32 -1.89 -16.48
CA GLU A 53 21.54 -2.03 -15.69
C GLU A 53 21.79 -3.47 -15.22
N LYS A 54 20.72 -4.22 -14.93
CA LYS A 54 20.79 -5.65 -14.57
C LYS A 54 20.92 -6.59 -15.78
N GLY A 55 20.97 -6.05 -17.00
CA GLY A 55 21.03 -6.85 -18.23
C GLY A 55 19.78 -7.68 -18.50
N LEU A 56 18.64 -7.34 -17.88
CA LEU A 56 17.36 -8.06 -17.98
C LEU A 56 16.46 -7.50 -19.08
N ALA A 57 17.01 -6.66 -19.98
CA ALA A 57 16.27 -6.00 -21.04
C ALA A 57 15.95 -6.95 -22.21
N ALA A 58 15.09 -7.94 -21.96
CA ALA A 58 14.48 -8.78 -23.00
C ALA A 58 13.46 -8.02 -23.87
N GLU A 59 13.19 -6.75 -23.55
CA GLU A 59 12.22 -5.88 -24.22
C GLU A 59 12.55 -5.63 -25.71
N ALA A 60 13.79 -5.84 -26.14
CA ALA A 60 14.20 -5.70 -27.54
C ALA A 60 13.57 -6.77 -28.46
N GLU A 61 13.01 -7.84 -27.90
CA GLU A 61 12.40 -8.95 -28.65
C GLU A 61 10.87 -8.91 -28.67
N LEU A 62 10.25 -7.93 -28.00
CA LEU A 62 8.80 -7.81 -27.94
C LEU A 62 8.20 -7.28 -29.24
N THR A 63 7.05 -7.81 -29.63
CA THR A 63 6.21 -7.18 -30.65
C THR A 63 5.65 -5.84 -30.16
N PRO A 64 5.22 -4.92 -31.05
CA PRO A 64 4.61 -3.67 -30.64
C PRO A 64 3.40 -3.84 -29.71
N ALA A 65 2.62 -4.91 -29.88
CA ALA A 65 1.46 -5.20 -29.04
C ALA A 65 1.87 -5.64 -27.63
N GLU A 66 2.86 -6.51 -27.51
CA GLU A 66 3.39 -6.94 -26.20
C GLU A 66 4.08 -5.79 -25.48
N ALA A 67 4.84 -4.95 -26.19
CA ALA A 67 5.44 -3.74 -25.63
C ALA A 67 4.39 -2.79 -25.05
N ALA A 68 3.27 -2.59 -25.76
CA ALA A 68 2.16 -1.77 -25.27
C ALA A 68 1.48 -2.36 -24.01
N GLN A 69 1.33 -3.69 -23.94
CA GLN A 69 0.80 -4.36 -22.75
C GLN A 69 1.74 -4.22 -21.55
N VAL A 70 3.04 -4.42 -21.76
CA VAL A 70 4.06 -4.23 -20.72
C VAL A 70 4.08 -2.79 -20.22
N ASP A 71 4.00 -1.80 -21.12
CA ASP A 71 3.93 -0.40 -20.72
C ASP A 71 2.63 -0.07 -19.95
N ALA A 72 1.48 -0.65 -20.31
CA ALA A 72 0.24 -0.50 -19.54
C ALA A 72 0.37 -1.09 -18.12
N MET A 73 0.90 -2.31 -18.00
CA MET A 73 1.14 -2.95 -16.70
C MET A 73 2.07 -2.12 -15.80
N ARG A 74 3.12 -1.51 -16.38
CA ARG A 74 4.04 -0.63 -15.64
C ARG A 74 3.35 0.64 -15.16
N ARG A 75 2.48 1.23 -15.98
CA ARG A 75 1.71 2.42 -15.62
C ARG A 75 0.75 2.11 -14.47
N ASP A 76 0.07 0.97 -14.51
CA ASP A 76 -0.84 0.55 -13.44
C ASP A 76 -0.08 0.26 -12.15
N MET A 77 1.05 -0.44 -12.23
CA MET A 77 1.91 -0.70 -11.08
C MET A 77 2.44 0.60 -10.46
N GLY A 78 2.94 1.54 -11.29
CA GLY A 78 3.41 2.84 -10.82
C GLY A 78 2.29 3.63 -10.16
N ARG A 79 1.10 3.68 -10.77
CA ARG A 79 -0.08 4.35 -10.21
C ARG A 79 -0.41 3.82 -8.82
N SER A 80 -0.46 2.49 -8.65
CA SER A 80 -0.77 1.85 -7.38
C SER A 80 0.32 2.09 -6.33
N MET A 81 1.60 1.89 -6.67
CA MET A 81 2.72 2.08 -5.74
C MET A 81 2.87 3.53 -5.27
N ILE A 82 2.80 4.49 -6.20
CA ILE A 82 2.89 5.92 -5.88
C ILE A 82 1.72 6.34 -4.98
N ARG A 83 0.50 5.91 -5.34
CA ARG A 83 -0.69 6.22 -4.55
C ARG A 83 -0.57 5.65 -3.14
N GLN A 84 -0.17 4.38 -3.00
CA GLN A 84 -0.01 3.74 -1.69
C GLN A 84 1.02 4.47 -0.83
N TRP A 85 2.20 4.79 -1.38
CA TRP A 85 3.21 5.54 -0.63
C TRP A 85 2.70 6.90 -0.16
N LYS A 86 1.90 7.61 -0.97
CA LYS A 86 1.29 8.88 -0.57
C LYS A 86 0.24 8.71 0.52
N ILE A 87 -0.57 7.65 0.48
CA ILE A 87 -1.51 7.29 1.55
C ILE A 87 -0.73 7.05 2.84
N ASN A 88 0.32 6.23 2.79
CA ASN A 88 1.19 5.92 3.93
C ASN A 88 1.79 7.19 4.53
N LYS A 89 2.35 8.06 3.68
CA LYS A 89 2.90 9.35 4.11
C LYS A 89 1.85 10.26 4.76
N ALA A 90 0.63 10.29 4.23
CA ALA A 90 -0.45 11.10 4.77
C ALA A 90 -0.94 10.57 6.13
N LEU A 91 -1.19 9.25 6.24
CA LEU A 91 -1.55 8.60 7.49
C LEU A 91 -0.46 8.78 8.56
N TYR A 92 0.80 8.62 8.19
CA TYR A 92 1.91 8.89 9.12
C TYR A 92 1.95 10.35 9.58
N ARG A 93 1.66 11.31 8.70
CA ARG A 93 1.60 12.73 9.11
C ARG A 93 0.45 13.02 10.07
N GLU A 94 -0.64 12.29 9.95
CA GLU A 94 -1.85 12.48 10.76
C GLU A 94 -1.74 11.80 12.13
N TYR A 95 -1.29 10.53 12.15
CA TYR A 95 -1.30 9.69 13.35
C TYR A 95 0.10 9.39 13.91
N GLY A 96 1.14 9.44 13.07
CA GLY A 96 2.53 9.20 13.48
C GLY A 96 2.84 7.75 13.85
N GLY A 97 3.67 7.57 14.87
CA GLY A 97 4.04 6.27 15.42
C GLY A 97 5.14 5.52 14.66
N ARG A 98 5.22 4.21 14.87
CA ARG A 98 6.27 3.34 14.31
C ARG A 98 6.02 3.02 12.84
N VAL A 99 7.11 2.86 12.10
CA VAL A 99 7.13 2.50 10.67
C VAL A 99 7.87 1.18 10.49
N ILE A 100 7.37 0.33 9.60
CA ILE A 100 7.96 -0.98 9.27
C ILE A 100 8.49 -1.01 7.84
N TYR A 101 9.46 -1.89 7.59
CA TYR A 101 9.95 -2.20 6.25
C TYR A 101 9.03 -3.22 5.58
N GLN A 102 8.53 -2.89 4.38
CA GLN A 102 7.80 -3.81 3.51
C GLN A 102 8.42 -3.86 2.11
N GLN A 103 8.06 -4.88 1.33
CA GLN A 103 8.62 -5.12 -0.01
C GLN A 103 8.48 -3.92 -0.97
N PHE A 104 7.41 -3.13 -0.83
CA PHE A 104 7.10 -2.02 -1.73
C PHE A 104 7.29 -0.63 -1.12
N GLY A 105 7.87 -0.55 0.07
CA GLY A 105 8.16 0.71 0.74
C GLY A 105 7.83 0.68 2.24
N PRO A 106 7.99 1.81 2.92
CA PRO A 106 7.66 1.93 4.33
C PRO A 106 6.15 1.95 4.57
N GLU A 107 5.73 1.29 5.64
CA GLU A 107 4.34 1.23 6.10
C GLU A 107 4.22 1.76 7.54
N PRO A 108 3.35 2.73 7.82
CA PRO A 108 3.24 3.34 9.14
C PRO A 108 2.29 2.53 10.02
N LEU A 109 2.80 1.43 10.58
CA LEU A 109 2.02 0.42 11.30
C LEU A 109 1.09 1.01 12.37
N ASP A 110 1.62 1.90 13.21
CA ASP A 110 0.83 2.50 14.29
C ASP A 110 -0.22 3.48 13.74
N ALA A 111 0.10 4.22 12.67
CA ALA A 111 -0.87 5.10 12.02
C ALA A 111 -2.01 4.32 11.35
N TYR A 112 -1.69 3.19 10.71
CA TYR A 112 -2.69 2.27 10.18
C TYR A 112 -3.61 1.80 11.29
N ARG A 113 -3.04 1.32 12.39
CA ARG A 113 -3.82 0.84 13.53
C ARG A 113 -4.77 1.92 14.06
N GLU A 114 -4.28 3.12 14.32
CA GLU A 114 -5.10 4.20 14.88
C GLU A 114 -6.22 4.64 13.92
N TYR A 115 -5.91 4.74 12.63
CA TYR A 115 -6.91 5.00 11.59
C TYR A 115 -7.99 3.91 11.54
N LEU A 116 -7.59 2.64 11.54
CA LEU A 116 -8.53 1.50 11.51
C LEU A 116 -9.40 1.43 12.76
N GLU A 117 -8.82 1.64 13.95
CA GLU A 117 -9.56 1.69 15.22
C GLU A 117 -10.58 2.85 15.20
N ALA A 118 -10.23 4.01 14.64
CA ALA A 118 -11.16 5.12 14.46
C ALA A 118 -12.31 4.76 13.50
N GLN A 119 -12.01 4.16 12.35
CA GLN A 119 -13.03 3.72 11.38
C GLN A 119 -13.94 2.63 11.94
N GLN A 120 -13.40 1.70 12.74
CA GLN A 120 -14.21 0.68 13.40
C GLN A 120 -15.15 1.30 14.45
N ARG A 121 -14.64 2.22 15.27
CA ARG A 121 -15.41 2.95 16.30
C ARG A 121 -16.52 3.81 15.70
N GLU A 122 -16.31 4.34 14.51
CA GLU A 122 -17.33 5.08 13.74
C GLU A 122 -18.35 4.16 13.04
N GLY A 123 -18.11 2.85 13.04
CA GLY A 123 -18.98 1.86 12.41
C GLY A 123 -18.83 1.78 10.89
N THR A 124 -17.72 2.30 10.32
CA THR A 124 -17.43 2.20 8.88
C THR A 124 -17.28 0.75 8.44
N PHE A 125 -16.79 -0.12 9.34
CA PHE A 125 -16.79 -1.56 9.16
C PHE A 125 -17.04 -2.28 10.49
N VAL A 126 -17.50 -3.52 10.41
CA VAL A 126 -17.71 -4.40 11.57
C VAL A 126 -17.21 -5.80 11.20
N ILE A 127 -16.40 -6.40 12.06
CA ILE A 127 -16.00 -7.80 11.98
C ILE A 127 -16.87 -8.55 12.99
N HIS A 128 -17.66 -9.51 12.52
CA HIS A 128 -18.63 -10.19 13.38
C HIS A 128 -18.12 -11.53 13.94
N GLU A 129 -17.11 -12.11 13.32
CA GLU A 129 -16.50 -13.37 13.79
C GLU A 129 -15.29 -13.03 14.66
N MET A 130 -15.34 -13.35 15.95
CA MET A 130 -14.32 -12.96 16.92
C MET A 130 -12.92 -13.46 16.53
N ALA A 131 -12.82 -14.68 15.99
CA ALA A 131 -11.54 -15.22 15.51
C ALA A 131 -10.96 -14.41 14.34
N PHE A 132 -11.81 -13.86 13.47
CA PHE A 132 -11.37 -13.02 12.36
C PHE A 132 -10.92 -11.65 12.86
N GLU A 133 -11.58 -11.12 13.90
CA GLU A 133 -11.20 -9.87 14.52
C GLU A 133 -9.84 -9.98 15.23
N ASP A 134 -9.63 -11.05 16.00
CA ASP A 134 -8.35 -11.31 16.67
C ASP A 134 -7.20 -11.43 15.66
N GLU A 135 -7.40 -12.17 14.57
CA GLU A 135 -6.39 -12.36 13.53
C GLU A 135 -6.13 -11.06 12.74
N PHE A 136 -7.19 -10.30 12.39
CA PHE A 136 -7.07 -8.99 11.75
C PHE A 136 -6.22 -8.02 12.60
N TRP A 137 -6.51 -7.91 13.91
CA TRP A 137 -5.76 -7.00 14.77
C TRP A 137 -4.35 -7.49 15.10
N SER A 138 -4.10 -8.80 15.03
CA SER A 138 -2.77 -9.37 15.26
C SER A 138 -1.74 -8.80 14.28
N ASP A 139 -2.11 -8.53 13.03
CA ASP A 139 -1.21 -7.92 12.06
C ASP A 139 -0.77 -6.50 12.44
N PHE A 140 -1.54 -5.78 13.26
CA PHE A 140 -1.21 -4.42 13.72
C PHE A 140 -0.69 -4.35 15.16
N SER A 141 -0.68 -5.47 15.88
CA SER A 141 -0.36 -5.51 17.31
C SER A 141 0.74 -6.50 17.69
N ASP A 142 1.02 -7.50 16.85
CA ASP A 142 2.12 -8.44 17.05
C ASP A 142 3.39 -7.91 16.39
N ASP A 143 4.21 -7.22 17.18
CA ASP A 143 5.51 -6.69 16.75
C ASP A 143 6.44 -7.78 16.18
N SER A 144 6.29 -9.05 16.55
CA SER A 144 7.17 -10.13 16.07
C SER A 144 7.00 -10.43 14.58
N LYS A 145 5.91 -9.97 13.97
CA LYS A 145 5.64 -10.08 12.53
C LYS A 145 6.41 -9.08 11.69
N HIS A 146 7.03 -8.07 12.32
CA HIS A 146 7.49 -6.88 11.62
C HIS A 146 8.96 -6.57 11.84
N SER A 147 9.56 -5.94 10.84
CA SER A 147 10.87 -5.30 10.95
C SER A 147 10.68 -3.79 11.00
N PHE A 148 11.04 -3.17 12.12
CA PHE A 148 10.80 -1.75 12.36
C PHE A 148 11.99 -0.89 11.95
N PHE A 149 11.70 0.34 11.51
CA PHE A 149 12.68 1.42 11.47
C PHE A 149 13.21 1.73 12.88
N GLU A 150 14.40 2.31 12.95
CA GLU A 150 14.95 2.77 14.22
C GLU A 150 14.07 3.86 14.82
N ARG A 151 13.82 3.77 16.13
CA ARG A 151 12.97 4.73 16.83
C ARG A 151 13.54 6.14 16.74
N GLY A 152 12.71 7.09 16.33
CA GLY A 152 13.09 8.48 16.11
C GLY A 152 13.55 8.79 14.69
N THR A 153 13.64 7.79 13.81
CA THR A 153 14.02 7.96 12.40
C THR A 153 12.85 7.79 11.43
N GLU A 154 11.67 7.44 11.93
CA GLU A 154 10.51 7.04 11.12
C GLU A 154 10.12 8.10 10.07
N ALA A 155 10.26 9.38 10.41
CA ALA A 155 9.94 10.48 9.51
C ALA A 155 10.77 10.45 8.22
N SER A 156 12.03 9.99 8.28
CA SER A 156 12.91 9.92 7.10
C SER A 156 12.43 8.89 6.09
N ALA A 157 11.59 7.92 6.50
CA ALA A 157 11.02 6.92 5.61
C ALA A 157 10.13 7.54 4.50
N PHE A 158 9.56 8.72 4.76
CA PHE A 158 8.66 9.40 3.83
C PHE A 158 9.22 10.72 3.26
N GLU A 159 10.51 11.00 3.45
CA GLU A 159 11.16 12.20 2.92
C GLU A 159 11.40 12.08 1.41
N VAL A 160 11.97 10.96 0.98
CA VAL A 160 12.28 10.68 -0.42
C VAL A 160 11.28 9.65 -0.97
N PRO A 161 10.57 9.92 -2.07
CA PRO A 161 9.74 8.94 -2.72
C PRO A 161 10.55 7.70 -3.15
N THR A 162 10.01 6.51 -2.88
CA THR A 162 10.71 5.25 -3.18
C THR A 162 11.01 5.06 -4.66
N TRP A 163 10.23 5.70 -5.54
CA TRP A 163 10.44 5.67 -6.98
C TRP A 163 11.44 6.70 -7.49
N GLU A 164 11.93 7.62 -6.65
CA GLU A 164 12.94 8.63 -7.00
C GLU A 164 14.34 8.27 -6.47
N SER A 165 14.44 7.19 -5.70
CA SER A 165 15.66 6.73 -5.03
C SER A 165 16.55 5.85 -5.92
#